data_AF-K5CU23-F1
#
_entry.id   AF-K5CU23-F1
#
_cell.length_a   1.000
_cell.length_b   1.000
_cell.length_c   1.000
_cell.angle_alpha   90.00
_cell.angle_beta   90.00
_cell.angle_gamma   90.00
#
_symmetry.space_group_name_H-M   'P 1'
#
loop_
_entity.id
_entity.type
_entity.pdbx_description
1 polymer ?
#
loop_
_entity_poly.entity_id
_entity_poly.type
_entity_poly.pdbx_seq_one_letter_code
_entity_poly.pdbx_strand_id
1 'polypeptide(L)' 'MPRAKFEVERKCLCCGKPFMALTITSRYCSNACIKKASRMRKMEEKWKI' A
#
# COMPACT_ATOMS: atom_id res chain seq x y z
N MET A 1 14.27 13.62 -17.28
CA MET A 1 14.62 13.01 -15.97
C MET A 1 14.58 11.50 -16.14
N PRO A 2 15.68 10.76 -15.93
CA PRO A 2 15.66 9.31 -16.07
C PRO A 2 14.85 8.72 -14.91
N ARG A 3 13.72 8.07 -15.21
CA ARG A 3 12.99 7.26 -14.23
C ARG A 3 13.83 6.00 -13.99
N ALA A 4 14.70 6.03 -13.00
CA ALA A 4 15.27 4.79 -12.47
C ALA A 4 14.09 3.87 -12.13
N LYS A 5 13.97 2.78 -12.88
CA LYS A 5 12.95 1.75 -12.66
C LYS A 5 13.36 0.98 -11.40
N PHE A 6 12.97 1.50 -10.25
CA PHE A 6 13.10 0.75 -8.99
C PHE A 6 12.00 -0.30 -9.00
N GLU A 7 12.34 -1.51 -9.42
CA GLU A 7 11.47 -2.69 -9.34
C GLU A 7 11.93 -3.52 -8.14
N VAL A 8 11.24 -3.39 -7.01
CA VAL A 8 11.56 -4.13 -5.79
C VAL A 8 10.35 -4.95 -5.34
N GLU A 9 10.56 -6.24 -5.11
CA GLU A 9 9.52 -7.09 -4.53
C GLU A 9 9.31 -6.72 -3.05
N ARG A 10 8.06 -6.38 -2.70
CA ARG A 10 7.66 -6.05 -1.33
C ARG A 10 6.34 -6.72 -1.00
N LYS A 11 6.06 -6.88 0.30
CA LYS A 11 4.77 -7.37 0.79
C LYS A 11 3.80 -6.21 1.00
N CYS A 12 2.57 -6.37 0.52
CA CYS A 12 1.51 -5.37 0.71
C CYS A 12 1.11 -5.27 2.18
N LEU A 13 1.12 -4.08 2.77
CA LEU A 13 0.72 -3.90 4.17
C LEU A 13 -0.77 -4.18 4.43
N CYS A 14 -1.61 -4.14 3.40
CA CYS A 14 -3.05 -4.36 3.54
C CYS A 14 -3.45 -5.84 3.41
N CYS A 15 -2.82 -6.59 2.51
CA CYS A 15 -3.22 -7.97 2.18
C CYS A 15 -2.10 -9.00 2.33
N GLY A 16 -0.86 -8.58 2.64
CA GLY A 16 0.30 -9.46 2.84
C GLY A 16 0.91 -10.04 1.56
N LYS A 17 0.28 -9.84 0.39
CA LYS A 17 0.72 -10.41 -0.88
C LYS A 17 2.03 -9.78 -1.36
N PRO A 18 2.97 -10.56 -1.91
CA PRO A 18 4.14 -10.02 -2.60
C PRO A 18 3.69 -9.25 -3.85
N PHE A 19 4.31 -8.10 -4.10
CA PHE A 19 4.07 -7.27 -5.27
C PHE A 19 5.34 -6.53 -5.68
N MET A 20 5.42 -6.21 -6.96
CA MET A 20 6.53 -5.45 -7.52
C MET A 20 6.27 -3.96 -7.32
N ALA A 21 6.98 -3.34 -6.37
CA ALA A 21 6.91 -1.91 -6.15
C ALA A 21 7.77 -1.19 -7.18
N LEU A 22 7.15 -0.25 -7.91
CA LEU A 22 7.78 0.62 -8.91
C LEU A 22 8.40 1.90 -8.30
N THR A 23 8.08 2.18 -7.03
CA THR A 23 8.55 3.34 -6.29
C THR A 23 8.91 2.94 -4.85
N ILE A 24 9.90 3.62 -4.28
CA ILE A 24 10.34 3.41 -2.89
C ILE A 24 9.21 3.64 -1.89
N THR A 25 8.25 4.52 -2.22
CA THR A 25 7.10 4.88 -1.38
C THR A 25 5.91 3.93 -1.52
N SER A 26 5.91 3.01 -2.50
CA SER A 26 4.80 2.09 -2.69
C SER A 26 4.78 1.04 -1.58
N ARG A 27 3.68 1.05 -0.79
CA ARG A 27 3.44 0.17 0.37
C ARG A 27 2.34 -0.86 0.13
N TYR A 28 1.63 -0.74 -1.00
CA TYR A 28 0.44 -1.52 -1.29
C TYR A 28 0.50 -2.03 -2.73
N CYS A 29 0.02 -3.25 -2.95
CA CYS A 29 0.06 -3.88 -4.26
C CYS A 29 -0.87 -3.23 -5.30
N SER A 30 -1.85 -2.43 -4.88
CA SER A 30 -2.84 -1.83 -5.77
C SER A 30 -3.64 -0.73 -5.07
N ASN A 31 -4.27 0.16 -5.85
CA ASN A 31 -5.17 1.20 -5.33
C ASN A 31 -6.33 0.64 -4.50
N ALA A 32 -6.78 -0.59 -4.76
CA ALA A 32 -7.80 -1.26 -3.95
C ALA A 32 -7.33 -1.45 -2.50
N CYS A 33 -6.08 -1.89 -2.29
CA CYS A 33 -5.47 -2.05 -0.98
C CYS A 33 -5.28 -0.70 -0.28
N ILE A 34 -4.90 0.34 -1.02
CA ILE A 34 -4.80 1.71 -0.49
C ILE A 34 -6.15 2.17 0.04
N LYS A 35 -7.22 2.05 -0.76
CA LYS A 35 -8.58 2.44 -0.37
C LYS A 35 -9.07 1.65 0.84
N LYS A 36 -8.79 0.33 0.88
CA LYS A 36 -9.17 -0.54 1.99
C LYS A 36 -8.47 -0.13 3.28
N ALA A 37 -7.15 0.10 3.25
CA ALA A 37 -6.39 0.58 4.39
C ALA A 37 -6.89 1.95 4.90
N SER A 38 -7.14 2.90 3.99
CA SER A 38 -7.71 4.20 4.35
C SER A 38 -9.10 4.10 4.98
N ARG A 39 -9.95 3.19 4.48
CA ARG A 39 -11.28 2.94 5.06
C ARG A 39 -11.17 2.29 6.45
N MET A 40 -10.30 1.28 6.60
CA MET A 40 -10.07 0.60 7.88
C MET A 40 -9.60 1.60 8.95
N ARG A 41 -8.65 2.48 8.63
CA ARG A 41 -8.18 3.52 9.54
C ARG A 41 -9.31 4.44 10.01
N LYS A 42 -10.15 4.93 9.09
CA LYS A 42 -11.32 5.76 9.44
C LYS A 42 -12.35 5.03 10.31
N MET A 43 -12.55 3.73 10.06
CA MET A 43 -13.47 2.92 10.87
C MET A 43 -12.91 2.67 12.27
N GLU A 44 -11.60 2.39 12.40
CA GLU A 44 -10.93 2.24 13.69
C GLU A 44 -10.96 3.54 14.50
N GLU A 45 -10.70 4.69 13.84
CA GLU A 45 -10.83 6.02 14.45
C GLU A 45 -12.27 6.27 14.95
N LYS A 46 -13.28 5.79 14.22
CA LYS A 46 -14.70 5.93 14.61
C LYS A 46 -15.12 4.99 15.74
N TRP A 47 -14.49 3.83 15.87
CA TRP A 47 -14.82 2.82 16.90
C TRP A 47 -13.98 2.97 18.18
N LYS A 48 -12.98 3.87 18.18
CA LYS A 48 -12.17 4.20 19.36
C LYS A 48 -12.87 5.14 20.37
N ILE A 49 -14.21 5.20 20.35
CA ILE A 49 -15.03 6.04 21.24
C ILE A 49 -15.69 5.20 22.34
#